data_AF-A0A1I1R8D3-F1
#
_entry.id   AF-A0A1I1R8D3-F1
#
_cell.length_a   1.000
_cell.length_b   1.000
_cell.length_c   1.000
_cell.angle_alpha   90.00
_cell.angle_beta   90.00
_cell.angle_gamma   90.00
#
_symmetry.space_group_name_H-M   'P 1'
#
loop_
_entity.id
_entity.type
_entity.pdbx_description
1 polymer ?
#
loop_
_entity_poly.entity_id
_entity_poly.type
_entity_poly.pdbx_seq_one_letter_code
_entity_poly.pdbx_strand_id
1 'polypeptide(L)'
;MNTINAMSLADIELDLPLRAVTDDLAGFANHLSLKSGLEQGYAAFASKAFSIGEISSRAFGYADEVTRFVGLAGTSDRQQVAYLFDALIALSLLDAAATLTVALAPPRTQVDFAARRRVLDDVIAAVGGDQAFAALAHKAFAYPGMADTGHADLSFDTATVPGLDEVRDDQPAMLGLEQGLSLMSFLRNLAPVNTLIERAGLQLDDADRFAVASEADEIDRERLDRLQGACHGARLLAAADLARAGLIAAVAAEDNETSGDRINAIADRLRDERLCDVVLFAQAAAERLKELRLMQRRIADRDRQR
;
A
#
# COMPACT_ATOMS: atom_id res chain seq x y z
N MET A 1 17.00 -22.26 13.69
CA MET A 1 17.65 -22.07 12.38
C MET A 1 18.93 -21.28 12.62
N ASN A 2 20.08 -21.83 12.24
CA ASN A 2 21.33 -21.06 12.23
C ASN A 2 21.23 -20.09 11.04
N THR A 3 21.02 -18.81 11.31
CA THR A 3 21.15 -17.74 10.32
C THR A 3 22.63 -17.65 9.94
N ILE A 4 23.01 -18.33 8.86
CA ILE A 4 24.19 -17.93 8.12
C ILE A 4 23.86 -16.54 7.59
N ASN A 5 24.58 -15.51 8.04
CA ASN A 5 24.45 -14.17 7.47
C ASN A 5 24.79 -14.28 5.99
N ALA A 6 23.79 -14.29 5.12
CA ALA A 6 23.96 -14.29 3.68
C ALA A 6 24.93 -13.16 3.32
N MET A 7 25.99 -13.48 2.58
CA MET A 7 26.99 -12.50 2.16
C MET A 7 26.67 -11.94 0.77
N SER A 8 25.85 -12.66 0.00
CA SER A 8 25.39 -12.34 -1.34
C SER A 8 23.96 -12.84 -1.58
N LEU A 9 23.36 -12.42 -2.70
CA LEU A 9 22.04 -12.89 -3.15
C LEU A 9 22.03 -14.39 -3.50
N ALA A 10 23.18 -14.98 -3.84
CA ALA A 10 23.27 -16.41 -4.12
C ALA A 10 23.20 -17.29 -2.86
N ASP A 11 23.46 -16.71 -1.69
CA ASP A 11 23.37 -17.42 -0.42
C ASP A 11 21.93 -17.50 0.11
N ILE A 12 20.97 -16.86 -0.57
CA ILE A 12 19.56 -16.91 -0.20
C ILE A 12 18.97 -18.24 -0.67
N GLU A 13 18.58 -19.07 0.28
CA GLU A 13 17.79 -20.28 0.02
C GLU A 13 16.33 -19.90 -0.25
N LEU A 14 15.87 -20.10 -1.48
CA LEU A 14 14.50 -19.78 -1.86
C LEU A 14 13.50 -20.85 -1.41
N ASP A 15 12.45 -20.41 -0.73
CA ASP A 15 11.31 -21.23 -0.34
C ASP A 15 10.59 -21.76 -1.60
N LEU A 16 10.57 -23.08 -1.76
CA LEU A 16 9.86 -23.77 -2.85
C LEU A 16 8.33 -23.68 -2.79
N PRO A 17 7.64 -23.76 -1.62
CA PRO A 17 6.19 -23.59 -1.61
C PRO A 17 5.85 -22.12 -1.88
N LEU A 18 5.11 -21.89 -2.97
CA LEU A 18 4.57 -20.57 -3.27
C LEU A 18 3.50 -20.20 -2.24
N ARG A 19 3.70 -19.07 -1.57
CA ARG A 19 2.76 -18.49 -0.64
C ARG A 19 1.83 -17.53 -1.36
N ALA A 20 0.56 -17.48 -0.95
CA ALA A 20 -0.33 -16.41 -1.35
C ALA A 20 0.22 -15.08 -0.82
N VAL A 21 0.22 -14.05 -1.66
CA VAL A 21 0.67 -12.71 -1.30
C VAL A 21 -0.52 -11.77 -1.47
N THR A 22 -0.96 -11.19 -0.36
CA THR A 22 -1.97 -10.14 -0.32
C THR A 22 -1.31 -8.87 0.16
N ASP A 23 -1.33 -7.82 -0.67
CA ASP A 23 -0.84 -6.50 -0.28
C ASP A 23 -1.81 -5.81 0.71
N ASP A 24 -1.30 -4.89 1.53
CA ASP A 24 -2.09 -4.23 2.57
C ASP A 24 -3.27 -3.40 2.02
N LEU A 25 -3.19 -2.85 0.80
CA LEU A 25 -4.30 -2.12 0.18
C LEU A 25 -5.41 -3.10 -0.27
N ALA A 26 -5.05 -4.27 -0.79
CA ALA A 26 -5.99 -5.34 -1.07
C ALA A 26 -6.66 -5.87 0.20
N GLY A 27 -5.86 -6.17 1.24
CA GLY A 27 -6.37 -6.62 2.54
C GLY A 27 -7.30 -5.59 3.18
N PHE A 28 -6.97 -4.30 3.07
CA PHE A 28 -7.82 -3.20 3.50
C PHE A 28 -9.17 -3.22 2.79
N ALA A 29 -9.19 -3.33 1.46
CA ALA A 29 -10.44 -3.39 0.68
C ALA A 29 -11.29 -4.64 0.98
N ASN A 30 -10.66 -5.78 1.28
CA ASN A 30 -11.34 -7.04 1.61
C ASN A 30 -12.20 -6.95 2.89
N HIS A 31 -12.04 -5.91 3.69
CA HIS A 31 -12.86 -5.68 4.87
C HIS A 31 -14.26 -5.13 4.58
N LEU A 32 -14.55 -4.70 3.35
CA LEU A 32 -15.91 -4.31 2.96
C LEU A 32 -16.83 -5.54 2.96
N SER A 33 -17.95 -5.46 3.68
CA SER A 33 -19.02 -6.46 3.60
C SER A 33 -20.33 -5.81 3.21
N LEU A 34 -20.89 -6.23 2.06
CA LEU A 34 -22.14 -5.70 1.53
C LEU A 34 -23.35 -6.57 1.90
N LYS A 35 -23.19 -7.55 2.80
CA LYS A 35 -24.26 -8.49 3.19
C LYS A 35 -25.49 -7.79 3.77
N SER A 36 -25.29 -6.65 4.43
CA SER A 36 -26.35 -5.83 5.04
C SER A 36 -26.81 -4.67 4.16
N GLY A 37 -26.41 -4.64 2.88
CA GLY A 37 -26.65 -3.53 1.95
C GLY A 37 -25.50 -2.53 1.86
N LEU A 38 -25.53 -1.67 0.83
CA LEU A 38 -24.46 -0.73 0.52
C LEU A 38 -24.24 0.30 1.65
N GLU A 39 -25.30 0.99 2.08
CA GLU A 39 -25.23 2.01 3.14
C GLU A 39 -24.59 1.44 4.41
N GLN A 40 -25.14 0.33 4.93
CA GLN A 40 -24.64 -0.30 6.15
C GLN A 40 -23.22 -0.85 5.96
N GLY A 41 -22.91 -1.41 4.79
CA GLY A 41 -21.59 -1.97 4.48
C GLY A 41 -20.49 -0.91 4.49
N TYR A 42 -20.68 0.21 3.80
CA TYR A 42 -19.71 1.30 3.80
C TYR A 42 -19.62 2.02 5.15
N ALA A 43 -20.74 2.21 5.86
CA ALA A 43 -20.72 2.80 7.19
C ALA A 43 -19.98 1.90 8.22
N ALA A 44 -20.20 0.58 8.15
CA ALA A 44 -19.46 -0.39 8.95
C ALA A 44 -17.97 -0.41 8.60
N PHE A 45 -17.64 -0.27 7.31
CA PHE A 45 -16.26 -0.18 6.87
C PHE A 45 -15.56 1.07 7.42
N ALA A 46 -16.19 2.25 7.31
CA ALA A 46 -15.66 3.51 7.84
C ALA A 46 -15.45 3.50 9.36
N SER A 47 -16.29 2.78 10.09
CA SER A 47 -16.21 2.65 11.56
C SER A 47 -15.27 1.54 12.03
N LYS A 48 -14.73 0.72 11.12
CA LYS A 48 -13.85 -0.39 11.46
C LYS A 48 -12.55 0.11 12.11
N ALA A 49 -12.11 -0.59 13.16
CA ALA A 49 -10.78 -0.46 13.71
C ALA A 49 -9.81 -1.33 12.90
N PHE A 50 -8.88 -0.69 12.20
CA PHE A 50 -7.80 -1.37 11.48
C PHE A 50 -6.57 -1.44 12.39
N SER A 51 -5.81 -2.53 12.31
CA SER A 51 -4.60 -2.72 13.12
C SER A 51 -3.43 -1.91 12.53
N ILE A 52 -3.42 -0.59 12.75
CA ILE A 52 -2.41 0.31 12.19
C ILE A 52 -1.00 -0.09 12.65
N GLY A 53 -0.86 -0.58 13.89
CA GLY A 53 0.39 -1.13 14.41
C GLY A 53 0.93 -2.28 13.56
N GLU A 54 0.11 -3.29 13.25
CA GLU A 54 0.52 -4.43 12.43
C GLU A 54 0.88 -4.03 10.99
N ILE A 55 0.11 -3.11 10.40
CA ILE A 55 0.38 -2.60 9.05
C ILE A 55 1.71 -1.82 9.05
N SER A 56 1.97 -1.03 10.08
CA SER A 56 3.23 -0.30 10.25
C SER A 56 4.42 -1.26 10.42
N SER A 57 4.28 -2.28 11.27
CA SER A 57 5.28 -3.34 11.43
C SER A 57 5.62 -4.03 10.11
N ARG A 58 4.63 -4.29 9.24
CA ARG A 58 4.88 -4.83 7.90
C ARG A 58 5.59 -3.84 6.98
N ALA A 59 5.21 -2.55 7.00
CA ALA A 59 5.92 -1.52 6.24
C ALA A 59 7.41 -1.49 6.63
N PHE A 60 7.72 -1.46 7.93
CA PHE A 60 9.11 -1.53 8.41
C PHE A 60 9.82 -2.82 7.97
N GLY A 61 9.15 -3.97 8.08
CA GLY A 61 9.71 -5.24 7.64
C GLY A 61 10.06 -5.24 6.13
N TYR A 62 9.16 -4.75 5.27
CA TYR A 62 9.44 -4.68 3.83
C TYR A 62 10.58 -3.70 3.52
N ALA A 63 10.63 -2.54 4.20
CA ALA A 63 11.73 -1.59 4.05
C ALA A 63 13.09 -2.19 4.47
N ASP A 64 13.13 -2.99 5.55
CA ASP A 64 14.30 -3.74 5.98
C ASP A 64 14.75 -4.76 4.92
N GLU A 65 13.81 -5.51 4.33
CA GLU A 65 14.11 -6.49 3.28
C GLU A 65 14.55 -5.83 1.96
N VAL A 66 14.01 -4.65 1.61
CA VAL A 66 14.52 -3.83 0.49
C VAL A 66 15.97 -3.38 0.77
N THR A 67 16.25 -2.89 1.98
CA THR A 67 17.60 -2.48 2.40
C THR A 67 18.56 -3.66 2.37
N ARG A 68 18.12 -4.82 2.87
CA ARG A 68 18.86 -6.08 2.84
C ARG A 68 19.18 -6.50 1.40
N PHE A 69 18.22 -6.42 0.49
CA PHE A 69 18.46 -6.71 -0.93
C PHE A 69 19.56 -5.82 -1.50
N VAL A 70 19.48 -4.50 -1.28
CA VAL A 70 20.46 -3.55 -1.79
C VAL A 70 21.86 -3.83 -1.23
N GLY A 71 21.95 -4.16 0.07
CA GLY A 71 23.21 -4.57 0.70
C GLY A 71 23.81 -5.82 0.06
N LEU A 72 23.00 -6.87 -0.15
CA LEU A 72 23.43 -8.12 -0.78
C LEU A 72 23.78 -7.95 -2.27
N ALA A 73 23.06 -7.08 -2.98
CA ALA A 73 23.32 -6.80 -4.39
C ALA A 73 24.71 -6.19 -4.61
N GLY A 74 25.27 -5.47 -3.64
CA GLY A 74 26.60 -4.87 -3.70
C GLY A 74 27.75 -5.88 -3.79
N THR A 75 27.53 -7.12 -3.36
CA THR A 75 28.51 -8.23 -3.34
C THR A 75 28.15 -9.36 -4.31
N SER A 76 27.04 -9.22 -5.05
CA SER A 76 26.49 -10.25 -5.91
C SER A 76 26.87 -10.07 -7.38
N ASP A 77 26.86 -11.17 -8.12
CA ASP A 77 27.01 -11.13 -9.58
C ASP A 77 25.76 -10.51 -10.23
N ARG A 78 25.96 -9.86 -11.39
CA ARG A 78 24.86 -9.21 -12.12
C ARG A 78 23.71 -10.16 -12.45
N GLN A 79 24.00 -11.42 -12.76
CA GLN A 79 22.99 -12.42 -13.08
C GLN A 79 22.10 -12.74 -11.86
N GLN A 80 22.67 -12.76 -10.65
CA GLN A 80 21.94 -12.99 -9.41
C GLN A 80 21.03 -11.79 -9.09
N VAL A 81 21.57 -10.58 -9.24
CA VAL A 81 20.80 -9.33 -9.10
C VAL A 81 19.65 -9.30 -10.12
N ALA A 82 19.91 -9.65 -11.38
CA ALA A 82 18.90 -9.66 -12.43
C ALA A 82 17.80 -10.71 -12.15
N TYR A 83 18.17 -11.89 -11.65
CA TYR A 83 17.25 -12.96 -11.32
C TYR A 83 16.27 -12.59 -10.20
N LEU A 84 16.76 -11.96 -9.11
CA LEU A 84 15.92 -11.58 -7.98
C LEU A 84 15.36 -10.15 -8.07
N PHE A 85 15.57 -9.44 -9.17
CA PHE A 85 15.13 -8.05 -9.31
C PHE A 85 13.60 -7.91 -9.22
N ASP A 86 12.84 -8.87 -9.74
CA ASP A 86 11.38 -8.89 -9.60
C ASP A 86 10.96 -9.03 -8.12
N ALA A 87 11.74 -9.72 -7.29
CA ALA A 87 11.48 -9.80 -5.84
C ALA A 87 11.71 -8.44 -5.15
N LEU A 88 12.76 -7.70 -5.53
CA LEU A 88 12.97 -6.32 -5.05
C LEU A 88 11.79 -5.41 -5.42
N ILE A 89 11.30 -5.49 -6.67
CA ILE A 89 10.15 -4.69 -7.13
C ILE A 89 8.91 -5.05 -6.33
N ALA A 90 8.65 -6.34 -6.11
CA ALA A 90 7.53 -6.81 -5.31
C ALA A 90 7.61 -6.32 -3.85
N LEU A 91 8.78 -6.42 -3.20
CA LEU A 91 8.99 -5.89 -1.84
C LEU A 91 8.77 -4.38 -1.77
N SER A 92 9.29 -3.64 -2.75
CA SER A 92 9.11 -2.18 -2.82
C SER A 92 7.63 -1.78 -3.02
N LEU A 93 6.88 -2.56 -3.81
CA LEU A 93 5.44 -2.36 -3.97
C LEU A 93 4.67 -2.69 -2.69
N LEU A 94 5.03 -3.77 -1.99
CA LEU A 94 4.40 -4.15 -0.72
C LEU A 94 4.67 -3.11 0.38
N ASP A 95 5.90 -2.58 0.46
CA ASP A 95 6.26 -1.47 1.35
C ASP A 95 5.41 -0.22 1.07
N ALA A 96 5.34 0.20 -0.20
CA ALA A 96 4.52 1.34 -0.60
C ALA A 96 3.03 1.11 -0.29
N ALA A 97 2.50 -0.09 -0.53
CA ALA A 97 1.13 -0.44 -0.21
C ALA A 97 0.86 -0.39 1.29
N ALA A 98 1.73 -0.95 2.13
CA ALA A 98 1.61 -0.91 3.59
C ALA A 98 1.66 0.54 4.11
N THR A 99 2.62 1.33 3.64
CA THR A 99 2.77 2.75 3.97
C THR A 99 1.52 3.56 3.62
N LEU A 100 0.96 3.36 2.43
CA LEU A 100 -0.28 4.02 2.00
C LEU A 100 -1.49 3.56 2.81
N THR A 101 -1.56 2.29 3.17
CA THR A 101 -2.63 1.80 4.04
C THR A 101 -2.58 2.44 5.43
N VAL A 102 -1.39 2.66 6.00
CA VAL A 102 -1.23 3.44 7.25
C VAL A 102 -1.72 4.88 7.07
N ALA A 103 -1.43 5.51 5.93
CA ALA A 103 -1.93 6.85 5.62
C ALA A 103 -3.45 6.88 5.42
N LEU A 104 -4.07 5.82 4.88
CA LEU A 104 -5.52 5.75 4.68
C LEU A 104 -6.29 5.47 5.97
N ALA A 105 -5.83 4.47 6.74
CA ALA A 105 -6.53 3.94 7.91
C ALA A 105 -6.76 5.04 8.97
N PRO A 106 -8.02 5.26 9.40
CA PRO A 106 -8.32 6.23 10.45
C PRO A 106 -7.71 5.83 11.80
N PRO A 107 -6.80 6.63 12.40
CA PRO A 107 -6.27 6.35 13.73
C PRO A 107 -7.37 6.54 14.80
N ARG A 108 -7.45 5.62 15.76
CA ARG A 108 -8.48 5.63 16.83
C ARG A 108 -7.88 5.74 18.22
N THR A 109 -6.64 5.28 18.40
CA THR A 109 -5.93 5.25 19.68
C THR A 109 -4.63 6.05 19.61
N GLN A 110 -4.06 6.43 20.76
CA GLN A 110 -2.76 7.10 20.79
C GLN A 110 -1.64 6.25 20.14
N VAL A 111 -1.74 4.93 20.24
CA VAL A 111 -0.81 3.99 19.60
C VAL A 111 -0.92 4.09 18.08
N ASP A 112 -2.14 4.18 17.52
CA ASP A 112 -2.33 4.36 16.08
C ASP A 112 -1.73 5.67 15.56
N PHE A 113 -1.93 6.76 16.30
CA PHE A 113 -1.35 8.06 15.97
C PHE A 113 0.19 8.01 15.99
N ALA A 114 0.78 7.34 16.98
CA ALA A 114 2.22 7.18 17.07
C ALA A 114 2.78 6.29 15.95
N ALA A 115 2.09 5.20 15.61
CA ALA A 115 2.47 4.30 14.50
C ALA A 115 2.45 5.05 13.17
N ARG A 116 1.36 5.79 12.90
CA ARG A 116 1.21 6.63 11.72
C ARG A 116 2.32 7.68 11.61
N ARG A 117 2.66 8.34 12.72
CA ARG A 117 3.77 9.31 12.74
C ARG A 117 5.11 8.63 12.51
N ARG A 118 5.37 7.49 13.14
CA ARG A 118 6.63 6.75 12.97
C ARG A 118 6.87 6.39 11.51
N VAL A 119 5.84 5.87 10.82
CA VAL A 119 5.91 5.56 9.38
C VAL A 119 6.19 6.82 8.56
N LEU A 120 5.52 7.94 8.86
CA LEU A 120 5.82 9.21 8.19
C LEU A 120 7.29 9.62 8.39
N ASP A 121 7.78 9.59 9.63
CA ASP A 121 9.16 10.00 9.94
C ASP A 121 10.19 9.13 9.20
N ASP A 122 9.93 7.82 9.07
CA ASP A 122 10.78 6.92 8.27
C ASP A 122 10.71 7.23 6.77
N VAL A 123 9.52 7.52 6.23
CA VAL A 123 9.37 7.98 4.85
C VAL A 123 10.19 9.26 4.62
N ILE A 124 10.08 10.25 5.52
CA ILE A 124 10.82 11.51 5.42
C ILE A 124 12.34 11.27 5.50
N ALA A 125 12.78 10.40 6.41
CA ALA A 125 14.19 10.04 6.52
C ALA A 125 14.72 9.34 5.25
N ALA A 126 13.94 8.42 4.69
CA ALA A 126 14.31 7.64 3.51
C ALA A 126 14.39 8.48 2.23
N VAL A 127 13.52 9.51 2.08
CA VAL A 127 13.52 10.35 0.88
C VAL A 127 14.61 11.42 0.88
N GLY A 128 15.21 11.69 2.04
CA GLY A 128 16.33 12.62 2.20
C GLY A 128 16.01 14.04 1.70
N GLY A 129 16.66 14.46 0.61
CA GLY A 129 16.59 15.83 0.08
C GLY A 129 15.34 16.16 -0.76
N ASP A 130 14.49 15.17 -1.08
CA ASP A 130 13.31 15.35 -1.92
C ASP A 130 12.15 16.04 -1.17
N GLN A 131 12.20 17.37 -1.14
CA GLN A 131 11.22 18.20 -0.44
C GLN A 131 9.80 18.10 -1.03
N ALA A 132 9.68 17.83 -2.33
CA ALA A 132 8.38 17.70 -2.98
C ALA A 132 7.67 16.40 -2.53
N PHE A 133 8.40 15.29 -2.51
CA PHE A 133 7.89 14.03 -2.00
C PHE A 133 7.57 14.10 -0.50
N ALA A 134 8.47 14.71 0.29
CA ALA A 134 8.26 14.93 1.71
C ALA A 134 6.97 15.73 1.99
N ALA A 135 6.71 16.78 1.21
CA ALA A 135 5.50 17.58 1.34
C ALA A 135 4.22 16.77 1.02
N LEU A 136 4.25 15.91 0.00
CA LEU A 136 3.14 15.00 -0.31
C LEU A 136 2.91 14.00 0.82
N ALA A 137 3.97 13.41 1.37
CA ALA A 137 3.89 12.50 2.51
C ALA A 137 3.24 13.20 3.72
N HIS A 138 3.68 14.39 4.09
CA HIS A 138 3.09 15.15 5.20
C HIS A 138 1.58 15.37 5.03
N LYS A 139 1.14 15.72 3.82
CA LYS A 139 -0.29 15.92 3.53
C LYS A 139 -1.08 14.62 3.60
N ALA A 140 -0.60 13.54 2.98
CA ALA A 140 -1.24 12.23 3.01
C ALA A 140 -1.40 11.67 4.43
N PHE A 141 -0.38 11.89 5.28
CA PHE A 141 -0.37 11.45 6.66
C PHE A 141 -1.07 12.40 7.63
N ALA A 142 -1.49 13.59 7.20
CA ALA A 142 -2.21 14.53 8.05
C ALA A 142 -3.51 13.92 8.58
N TYR A 143 -3.79 14.10 9.87
CA TYR A 143 -5.03 13.66 10.49
C TYR A 143 -5.36 14.54 11.72
N PRO A 144 -6.64 14.87 11.99
CA PRO A 144 -7.00 15.63 13.19
C PRO A 144 -6.47 14.99 14.47
N GLY A 145 -5.87 15.79 15.36
CA GLY A 145 -5.25 15.31 16.59
C GLY A 145 -3.80 14.82 16.43
N MET A 146 -3.27 14.71 15.21
CA MET A 146 -1.86 14.36 15.00
C MET A 146 -0.92 15.36 15.66
N ALA A 147 -1.21 16.66 15.69
CA ALA A 147 -0.30 17.66 16.30
C ALA A 147 -0.21 17.54 17.84
N ASP A 148 -1.27 17.03 18.47
CA ASP A 148 -1.40 16.97 19.93
C ASP A 148 -0.77 15.70 20.52
N THR A 149 -0.50 14.69 19.69
CA THR A 149 0.24 13.51 20.10
C THR A 149 1.72 13.86 20.24
N GLY A 150 2.27 13.79 21.46
CA GLY A 150 3.72 13.88 21.69
C GLY A 150 4.48 12.76 20.96
N HIS A 151 5.81 12.83 20.95
CA HIS A 151 6.63 11.67 20.56
C HIS A 151 6.45 10.62 21.65
N ALA A 152 5.47 9.72 21.48
CA ALA A 152 5.37 8.56 22.34
C ALA A 152 6.59 7.68 22.03
N ASP A 153 7.36 7.33 23.06
CA ASP A 153 8.50 6.41 22.98
C ASP A 153 7.98 4.98 22.78
N LEU A 154 7.33 4.76 21.63
CA LEU A 154 6.77 3.48 21.23
C LEU A 154 7.73 2.85 20.23
N SER A 155 8.43 1.82 20.69
CA SER A 155 9.13 0.91 19.78
C SER A 155 8.08 0.11 19.02
N PHE A 156 8.11 0.20 17.70
CA PHE A 156 7.34 -0.68 16.83
C PHE A 156 8.28 -1.75 16.30
N ASP A 157 8.03 -2.99 16.68
CA ASP A 157 8.82 -4.12 16.18
C ASP A 157 8.50 -4.33 14.70
N THR A 158 9.52 -4.66 13.92
CA THR A 158 9.33 -5.04 12.52
C THR A 158 8.61 -6.38 12.45
N ALA A 159 7.68 -6.51 11.49
CA ALA A 159 6.97 -7.76 11.31
C ALA A 159 7.96 -8.85 10.88
N THR A 160 7.81 -10.05 11.43
CA THR A 160 8.60 -11.22 11.04
C THR A 160 7.85 -12.04 10.00
N VAL A 161 8.57 -12.72 9.12
CA VAL A 161 7.97 -13.69 8.19
C VAL A 161 7.31 -14.82 8.98
N PRO A 162 5.99 -15.04 8.84
CA PRO A 162 5.29 -16.07 9.59
C PRO A 162 5.56 -17.47 9.05
N GLY A 163 5.23 -18.50 9.84
CA GLY A 163 5.25 -19.88 9.38
C GLY A 163 4.22 -20.15 8.27
N LEU A 164 4.41 -21.19 7.47
CA LEU A 164 3.47 -21.53 6.38
C LEU A 164 2.04 -21.76 6.88
N ASP A 165 1.88 -22.40 8.02
CA ASP A 165 0.58 -22.72 8.62
C ASP A 165 -0.15 -21.48 9.20
N GLU A 166 0.53 -20.34 9.29
CA GLU A 166 0.01 -19.09 9.85
C GLU A 166 -0.48 -18.12 8.75
N VAL A 167 -0.12 -18.36 7.49
CA VAL A 167 -0.52 -17.53 6.35
C VAL A 167 -1.97 -17.83 5.98
N ARG A 168 -2.76 -16.77 5.80
CA ARG A 168 -4.16 -16.86 5.33
C ARG A 168 -4.28 -16.21 3.96
N ASP A 169 -5.02 -16.85 3.07
CA ASP A 169 -5.10 -16.48 1.64
C ASP A 169 -5.57 -15.04 1.39
N ASP A 170 -6.36 -14.46 2.31
CA ASP A 170 -6.99 -13.13 2.16
C ASP A 170 -6.41 -12.05 3.09
N GLN A 171 -5.35 -12.37 3.85
CA GLN A 171 -4.76 -11.46 4.83
C GLN A 171 -3.32 -11.08 4.47
N PRO A 172 -2.95 -9.79 4.60
CA PRO A 172 -1.56 -9.37 4.43
C PRO A 172 -0.65 -10.06 5.46
N ALA A 173 0.49 -10.54 4.98
CA ALA A 173 1.51 -11.19 5.79
C ALA A 173 2.90 -10.75 5.34
N MET A 174 3.83 -10.63 6.30
CA MET A 174 5.22 -10.28 6.00
C MET A 174 5.88 -11.36 5.12
N LEU A 175 6.65 -10.93 4.13
CA LEU A 175 7.45 -11.80 3.25
C LEU A 175 8.88 -11.25 3.20
N GLY A 176 9.86 -12.16 3.23
CA GLY A 176 11.27 -11.85 3.06
C GLY A 176 11.81 -12.32 1.71
N LEU A 177 13.09 -12.04 1.48
CA LEU A 177 13.80 -12.44 0.27
C LEU A 177 13.82 -13.96 0.04
N GLU A 178 13.81 -14.74 1.11
CA GLU A 178 13.67 -16.20 1.06
C GLU A 178 12.38 -16.63 0.34
N GLN A 179 11.31 -15.83 0.41
CA GLN A 179 10.07 -16.07 -0.35
C GLN A 179 10.11 -15.43 -1.76
N GLY A 180 11.29 -15.23 -2.34
CA GLY A 180 11.49 -14.62 -3.66
C GLY A 180 10.62 -15.24 -4.77
N LEU A 181 10.42 -16.55 -4.78
CA LEU A 181 9.53 -17.21 -5.76
C LEU A 181 8.07 -16.77 -5.62
N SER A 182 7.59 -16.59 -4.40
CA SER A 182 6.23 -16.10 -4.10
C SER A 182 6.08 -14.63 -4.52
N LEU A 183 7.08 -13.80 -4.21
CA LEU A 183 7.13 -12.38 -4.59
C LEU A 183 7.12 -12.19 -6.10
N MET A 184 7.93 -12.97 -6.83
CA MET A 184 7.95 -12.95 -8.29
C MET A 184 6.62 -13.46 -8.89
N SER A 185 5.99 -14.46 -8.27
CA SER A 185 4.68 -14.95 -8.69
C SER A 185 3.59 -13.90 -8.48
N PHE A 186 3.62 -13.20 -7.35
CA PHE A 186 2.72 -12.09 -7.04
C PHE A 186 2.81 -10.99 -8.09
N LEU A 187 4.03 -10.57 -8.45
CA LEU A 187 4.24 -9.51 -9.45
C LEU A 187 3.69 -9.88 -10.84
N ARG A 188 3.67 -11.17 -11.19
CA ARG A 188 3.09 -11.65 -12.46
C ARG A 188 1.56 -11.72 -12.45
N ASN A 189 0.96 -11.76 -11.26
CA ASN A 189 -0.47 -12.00 -11.06
C ASN A 189 -1.17 -10.81 -10.37
N LEU A 190 -0.70 -9.58 -10.64
CA LEU A 190 -1.30 -8.38 -10.07
C LEU A 190 -2.74 -8.17 -10.58
N ALA A 191 -3.55 -7.49 -9.77
CA ALA A 191 -4.91 -7.15 -10.15
C ALA A 191 -4.93 -6.24 -11.40
N PRO A 192 -5.89 -6.39 -12.32
CA PRO A 192 -5.98 -5.51 -13.49
C PRO A 192 -6.25 -4.06 -13.07
N VAL A 193 -5.38 -3.13 -13.50
CA VAL A 193 -5.46 -1.69 -13.18
C VAL A 193 -6.83 -1.11 -13.53
N ASN A 194 -7.36 -1.44 -14.70
CA ASN A 194 -8.67 -0.93 -15.15
C ASN A 194 -9.80 -1.36 -14.23
N THR A 195 -9.77 -2.58 -13.70
CA THR A 195 -10.78 -3.07 -12.76
C THR A 195 -10.75 -2.29 -11.45
N LEU A 196 -9.56 -1.89 -10.97
CA LEU A 196 -9.44 -1.06 -9.78
C LEU A 196 -9.99 0.36 -10.01
N ILE A 197 -9.66 0.97 -11.16
CA ILE A 197 -10.16 2.31 -11.51
C ILE A 197 -11.69 2.30 -11.67
N GLU A 198 -12.24 1.29 -12.35
CA GLU A 198 -13.70 1.13 -12.52
C GLU A 198 -14.39 0.91 -11.17
N ARG A 199 -13.80 0.08 -10.29
CA ARG A 199 -14.31 -0.15 -8.94
C ARG A 199 -14.32 1.13 -8.10
N ALA A 200 -13.26 1.93 -8.18
CA ALA A 200 -13.20 3.25 -7.53
C ALA A 200 -14.30 4.19 -8.05
N GLY A 201 -14.55 4.20 -9.36
CA GLY A 201 -15.65 4.96 -9.96
C GLY A 201 -17.01 4.58 -9.38
N LEU A 202 -17.30 3.28 -9.29
CA LEU A 202 -18.57 2.77 -8.71
C LEU A 202 -18.71 3.14 -7.23
N GLN A 203 -17.63 3.06 -6.44
CA GLN A 203 -17.63 3.48 -5.04
C GLN A 203 -17.92 4.99 -4.91
N LEU A 204 -17.42 5.82 -5.83
CA LEU A 204 -17.72 7.26 -5.82
C LEU A 204 -19.15 7.56 -6.28
N ASP A 205 -19.71 6.77 -7.20
CA ASP A 205 -21.13 6.84 -7.55
C ASP A 205 -22.02 6.47 -6.35
N ASP A 206 -21.60 5.51 -5.53
CA ASP A 206 -22.25 5.22 -4.23
C ASP A 206 -22.12 6.40 -3.26
N ALA A 207 -20.92 6.98 -3.13
CA ALA A 207 -20.67 8.11 -2.24
C ALA A 207 -21.51 9.34 -2.61
N ASP A 208 -21.64 9.65 -3.91
CA ASP A 208 -22.47 10.74 -4.43
C ASP A 208 -23.95 10.49 -4.12
N ARG A 209 -24.42 9.24 -4.26
CA ARG A 209 -25.80 8.85 -3.89
C ARG A 209 -26.06 9.02 -2.39
N PHE A 210 -25.14 8.63 -1.52
CA PHE A 210 -25.29 8.82 -0.07
C PHE A 210 -25.27 10.29 0.32
N ALA A 211 -24.42 11.10 -0.32
CA ALA A 211 -24.36 12.55 -0.08
C ALA A 211 -25.69 13.23 -0.43
N VAL A 212 -26.24 12.96 -1.62
CA VAL A 212 -27.56 13.47 -2.02
C VAL A 212 -28.66 12.98 -1.07
N ALA A 213 -28.62 11.70 -0.69
CA ALA A 213 -29.58 11.16 0.26
C ALA A 213 -29.49 11.88 1.62
N SER A 214 -28.31 12.30 2.08
CA SER A 214 -28.14 12.96 3.38
C SER A 214 -28.72 14.38 3.46
N GLU A 215 -29.07 14.98 2.33
CA GLU A 215 -29.64 16.33 2.23
C GLU A 215 -31.19 16.35 2.31
N ALA A 216 -31.86 15.21 2.46
CA ALA A 216 -33.32 15.17 2.50
C ALA A 216 -33.90 15.76 3.80
N ASP A 217 -34.99 16.54 3.67
CA ASP A 217 -35.59 17.33 4.75
C ASP A 217 -36.11 16.53 5.97
N GLU A 218 -36.36 15.22 5.82
CA GLU A 218 -36.94 14.34 6.85
C GLU A 218 -36.04 13.12 7.16
N ILE A 219 -34.80 13.37 7.58
CA ILE A 219 -33.88 12.31 8.01
C ILE A 219 -33.64 12.39 9.51
N ASP A 220 -33.85 11.27 10.19
CA ASP A 220 -33.45 11.12 11.58
C ASP A 220 -31.91 11.13 11.74
N ARG A 221 -31.45 11.48 12.94
CA ARG A 221 -30.02 11.62 13.22
C ARG A 221 -29.22 10.33 12.99
N GLU A 222 -29.81 9.18 13.31
CA GLU A 222 -29.12 7.89 13.21
C GLU A 222 -28.84 7.51 11.75
N ARG A 223 -29.82 7.75 10.88
CA ARG A 223 -29.68 7.57 9.45
C ARG A 223 -28.75 8.61 8.83
N LEU A 224 -28.78 9.85 9.29
CA LEU A 224 -27.82 10.87 8.86
C LEU A 224 -26.37 10.41 9.16
N ASP A 225 -26.10 9.98 10.39
CA ASP A 225 -24.80 9.48 10.81
C ASP A 225 -24.37 8.26 9.96
N ARG A 226 -25.30 7.34 9.67
CA ARG A 226 -25.04 6.21 8.75
C ARG A 226 -24.71 6.64 7.33
N LEU A 227 -25.47 7.56 6.74
CA LEU A 227 -25.24 8.04 5.37
C LEU A 227 -23.89 8.78 5.26
N GLN A 228 -23.54 9.58 6.26
CA GLN A 228 -22.23 10.23 6.33
C GLN A 228 -21.11 9.20 6.46
N GLY A 229 -21.28 8.20 7.33
CA GLY A 229 -20.35 7.07 7.44
C GLY A 229 -20.21 6.28 6.14
N ALA A 230 -21.31 6.03 5.43
CA ALA A 230 -21.33 5.34 4.15
C ALA A 230 -20.61 6.15 3.07
N CYS A 231 -20.87 7.45 2.99
CA CYS A 231 -20.18 8.37 2.07
C CYS A 231 -18.67 8.37 2.33
N HIS A 232 -18.25 8.49 3.59
CA HIS A 232 -16.84 8.44 3.96
C HIS A 232 -16.20 7.09 3.63
N GLY A 233 -16.86 5.97 3.96
CA GLY A 233 -16.34 4.62 3.70
C GLY A 233 -16.17 4.32 2.22
N ALA A 234 -17.11 4.77 1.39
CA ALA A 234 -17.04 4.62 -0.06
C ALA A 234 -15.88 5.43 -0.66
N ARG A 235 -15.69 6.69 -0.23
CA ARG A 235 -14.54 7.52 -0.65
C ARG A 235 -13.21 6.94 -0.20
N LEU A 236 -13.14 6.41 1.02
CA LEU A 236 -11.94 5.79 1.58
C LEU A 236 -11.51 4.56 0.77
N LEU A 237 -12.46 3.71 0.35
CA LEU A 237 -12.19 2.59 -0.54
C LEU A 237 -11.78 3.02 -1.95
N ALA A 238 -12.42 4.05 -2.49
CA ALA A 238 -12.05 4.60 -3.79
C ALA A 238 -10.60 5.11 -3.78
N ALA A 239 -10.19 5.82 -2.74
CA ALA A 239 -8.81 6.26 -2.58
C ALA A 239 -7.82 5.08 -2.49
N ALA A 240 -8.18 4.02 -1.76
CA ALA A 240 -7.35 2.80 -1.67
C ALA A 240 -7.18 2.12 -3.04
N ASP A 241 -8.27 1.99 -3.80
CA ASP A 241 -8.26 1.38 -5.12
C ASP A 241 -7.48 2.21 -6.14
N LEU A 242 -7.63 3.53 -6.13
CA LEU A 242 -6.86 4.45 -6.99
C LEU A 242 -5.36 4.43 -6.65
N ALA A 243 -5.01 4.45 -5.37
CA ALA A 243 -3.62 4.35 -4.92
C ALA A 243 -2.99 3.02 -5.37
N ARG A 244 -3.69 1.90 -5.15
CA ARG A 244 -3.24 0.57 -5.57
C ARG A 244 -3.12 0.46 -7.10
N ALA A 245 -4.06 1.03 -7.84
CA ALA A 245 -4.02 1.08 -9.30
C ALA A 245 -2.76 1.79 -9.80
N GLY A 246 -2.39 2.92 -9.18
CA GLY A 246 -1.17 3.67 -9.50
C GLY A 246 0.11 2.85 -9.27
N LEU A 247 0.22 2.22 -8.10
CA LEU A 247 1.38 1.37 -7.78
C LEU A 247 1.52 0.18 -8.74
N ILE A 248 0.42 -0.52 -9.03
CA ILE A 248 0.42 -1.66 -9.96
C ILE A 248 0.78 -1.21 -11.38
N ALA A 249 0.22 -0.10 -11.85
CA ALA A 249 0.51 0.43 -13.19
C ALA A 249 2.01 0.74 -13.37
N ALA A 250 2.69 1.21 -12.33
CA ALA A 250 4.12 1.52 -12.39
C ALA A 250 5.04 0.29 -12.53
N VAL A 251 4.64 -0.86 -11.97
CA VAL A 251 5.45 -2.09 -12.00
C VAL A 251 5.00 -3.10 -13.06
N ALA A 252 3.85 -2.88 -13.67
CA ALA A 252 3.30 -3.74 -14.70
C ALA A 252 4.29 -3.91 -15.88
N ALA A 253 4.24 -5.07 -16.54
CA ALA A 253 5.10 -5.34 -17.68
C ALA A 253 4.73 -4.49 -18.91
N GLU A 254 3.47 -4.11 -19.05
CA GLU A 254 2.94 -3.29 -20.14
C GLU A 254 2.77 -1.84 -19.66
N ASP A 255 3.40 -0.89 -20.36
CA ASP A 255 3.20 0.54 -20.10
C ASP A 255 1.78 0.94 -20.51
N ASN A 256 0.93 1.21 -19.52
CA ASN A 256 -0.37 1.80 -19.76
C ASN A 256 -0.29 3.30 -19.46
N GLU A 257 0.31 4.04 -20.40
CA GLU A 257 0.64 5.48 -20.28
C GLU A 257 -0.56 6.36 -19.86
N THR A 258 -1.79 5.90 -20.11
CA THR A 258 -3.03 6.63 -19.79
C THR A 258 -3.58 6.39 -18.38
N SER A 259 -2.99 5.47 -17.61
CA SER A 259 -3.54 5.08 -16.30
C SER A 259 -3.48 6.24 -15.30
N GLY A 260 -2.40 7.03 -15.32
CA GLY A 260 -2.23 8.20 -14.44
C GLY A 260 -3.33 9.25 -14.65
N ASP A 261 -3.60 9.60 -15.90
CA ASP A 261 -4.65 10.56 -16.26
C ASP A 261 -6.04 10.10 -15.82
N ARG A 262 -6.32 8.80 -15.99
CA ARG A 262 -7.59 8.21 -15.55
C ARG A 262 -7.70 8.17 -14.03
N ILE A 263 -6.63 7.87 -13.32
CA ILE A 263 -6.60 7.91 -11.85
C ILE A 263 -6.88 9.34 -11.38
N ASN A 264 -6.23 10.35 -11.95
CA ASN A 264 -6.43 11.75 -11.60
C ASN A 264 -7.88 12.20 -11.83
N ALA A 265 -8.44 11.88 -13.00
CA ALA A 265 -9.83 12.23 -13.33
C ALA A 265 -10.85 11.66 -12.32
N ILE A 266 -10.58 10.49 -11.75
CA ILE A 266 -11.45 9.88 -10.73
C ILE A 266 -11.12 10.43 -9.34
N ALA A 267 -9.84 10.68 -9.02
CA ALA A 267 -9.41 11.25 -7.75
C ALA A 267 -10.03 12.63 -7.48
N ASP A 268 -10.22 13.46 -8.51
CA ASP A 268 -10.89 14.76 -8.42
C ASP A 268 -12.33 14.66 -7.85
N ARG A 269 -12.96 13.49 -7.96
CA ARG A 269 -14.31 13.22 -7.43
C ARG A 269 -14.32 12.82 -5.95
N LEU A 270 -13.17 12.60 -5.30
CA LEU A 270 -13.11 12.17 -3.90
C LEU A 270 -13.73 13.19 -2.94
N ARG A 271 -13.67 14.50 -3.25
CA ARG A 271 -14.20 15.59 -2.42
C ARG A 271 -13.75 15.53 -0.95
N ASP A 272 -12.55 15.01 -0.71
CA ASP A 272 -11.86 14.94 0.57
C ASP A 272 -10.38 15.20 0.28
N GLU A 273 -9.89 16.36 0.71
CA GLU A 273 -8.55 16.85 0.38
C GLU A 273 -7.46 15.87 0.82
N ARG A 274 -7.61 15.28 2.02
CA ARG A 274 -6.65 14.31 2.55
C ARG A 274 -6.63 13.03 1.71
N LEU A 275 -7.79 12.51 1.30
CA LEU A 275 -7.84 11.33 0.44
C LEU A 275 -7.23 11.61 -0.95
N CYS A 276 -7.45 12.80 -1.51
CA CYS A 276 -6.75 13.23 -2.72
C CYS A 276 -5.23 13.25 -2.52
N ASP A 277 -4.77 13.83 -1.40
CA ASP A 277 -3.34 13.88 -1.07
C ASP A 277 -2.71 12.48 -0.91
N VAL A 278 -3.46 11.50 -0.39
CA VAL A 278 -2.99 10.11 -0.34
C VAL A 278 -2.84 9.52 -1.76
N VAL A 279 -3.77 9.79 -2.67
CA VAL A 279 -3.66 9.33 -4.07
C VAL A 279 -2.47 10.00 -4.76
N LEU A 280 -2.25 11.30 -4.55
CA LEU A 280 -1.09 12.02 -5.09
C LEU A 280 0.23 11.48 -4.53
N PHE A 281 0.26 11.17 -3.24
CA PHE A 281 1.42 10.53 -2.61
C PHE A 281 1.68 9.12 -3.18
N ALA A 282 0.62 8.34 -3.43
CA ALA A 282 0.73 7.05 -4.10
C ALA A 282 1.32 7.16 -5.51
N GLN A 283 0.93 8.19 -6.28
CA GLN A 283 1.50 8.46 -7.59
C GLN A 283 2.97 8.83 -7.53
N ALA A 284 3.39 9.64 -6.55
CA ALA A 284 4.80 9.95 -6.34
C ALA A 284 5.62 8.68 -6.00
N ALA A 285 5.07 7.78 -5.19
CA ALA A 285 5.68 6.47 -4.92
C ALA A 285 5.72 5.59 -6.18
N ALA A 286 4.65 5.62 -6.98
CA ALA A 286 4.56 4.88 -8.24
C ALA A 286 5.65 5.33 -9.25
N GLU A 287 5.96 6.63 -9.36
CA GLU A 287 7.04 7.09 -10.23
C GLU A 287 8.41 6.50 -9.83
N ARG A 288 8.68 6.35 -8.53
CA ARG A 288 9.92 5.70 -8.05
C ARG A 288 9.93 4.19 -8.36
N LEU A 289 8.79 3.51 -8.21
CA LEU A 289 8.66 2.10 -8.63
C LEU A 289 8.85 1.93 -10.13
N LYS A 290 8.38 2.89 -10.94
CA LYS A 290 8.57 2.91 -12.38
C LYS A 290 10.05 3.07 -12.74
N GLU A 291 10.78 3.94 -12.06
CA GLU A 291 12.24 4.06 -12.23
C GLU A 291 12.96 2.74 -11.94
N LEU A 292 12.56 2.04 -10.87
CA LEU A 292 13.09 0.73 -10.52
C LEU A 292 12.80 -0.32 -11.61
N ARG A 293 11.57 -0.34 -12.16
CA ARG A 293 11.20 -1.21 -13.28
C ARG A 293 11.99 -0.88 -14.56
N LEU A 294 12.21 0.40 -14.86
CA LEU A 294 13.04 0.84 -15.98
C LEU A 294 14.50 0.42 -15.80
N MET A 295 15.03 0.47 -14.57
CA MET A 295 16.37 -0.02 -14.26
C MET A 295 16.52 -1.50 -14.58
N GLN A 296 15.56 -2.33 -14.17
CA GLN A 296 15.53 -3.76 -14.49
C GLN A 296 15.57 -4.02 -15.99
N ARG A 297 14.72 -3.32 -16.77
CA ARG A 297 14.67 -3.45 -18.23
C ARG A 297 16.02 -3.12 -18.87
N ARG A 298 16.67 -2.03 -18.43
CA ARG A 298 18.02 -1.65 -18.90
C ARG A 298 19.10 -2.69 -18.58
N ILE A 299 18.99 -3.38 -17.44
CA ILE A 299 19.91 -4.47 -17.07
C ILE A 299 19.69 -5.65 -18.02
N ALA A 300 18.44 -6.07 -18.22
CA ALA A 300 18.10 -7.19 -19.10
C ALA A 300 18.50 -6.94 -20.57
N ASP A 301 18.31 -5.72 -21.08
CA ASP A 301 18.67 -5.38 -22.46
C ASP A 301 20.18 -5.36 -22.69
N ARG A 302 20.97 -4.96 -21.70
CA ARG A 302 22.44 -4.99 -21.77
C ARG A 302 23.00 -6.41 -21.79
N ASP A 303 22.32 -7.35 -21.11
CA ASP A 303 22.72 -8.75 -21.10
C ASP A 303 22.36 -9.46 -22.43
N ARG A 304 21.32 -9.00 -23.15
CA ARG A 304 20.97 -9.50 -24.50
C ARG A 304 21.90 -9.04 -25.62
N GLN A 305 22.66 -7.96 -25.40
CA GLN A 305 23.59 -7.39 -26.39
C GLN A 305 25.01 -7.95 -26.30
N ARG A 306 25.27 -8.86 -25.35
CA ARG A 306 26.56 -9.53 -25.13
C ARG A 306 26.49 -10.99 -25.58
#